data_AF-A0A0F3KIX9-F1
#
_entry.id   AF-A0A0F3KIX9-F1
#
_cell.length_a   1.000
_cell.length_b   1.000
_cell.length_c   1.000
_cell.angle_alpha   90.00
_cell.angle_beta   90.00
_cell.angle_gamma   90.00
#
_symmetry.space_group_name_H-M   'P 1'
#
loop_
_entity.id
_entity.type
_entity.pdbx_description
1 polymer ?
#
loop_
_entity_poly.entity_id
_entity_poly.type
_entity_poly.pdbx_seq_one_letter_code
_entity_poly.pdbx_strand_id
1 'polypeptide(L)'
;MLTASGRSILSLADPVARMRRTIFDYIELVKPPWLSSAHRGRLNITMYVEPALRQTLHEAGLIDGEDAEAVAFWDALSAKARGLRDDLKLRTGRVGERLTIERERERTGQAPEWKSIYSDADGFDVLSVVDATDLSRLRIEVKATTDRERGSFHVTANEWAQAVSGQPYIFHLWVLSGENPILRVVNVDDIKPHVPKNFGAGLWESVCIPFDRFP
;
A
#
# COMPACT_ATOMS: atom_id res chain seq x y z
N MET A 1 -4.47 20.11 -33.38
CA MET A 1 -5.02 18.75 -33.64
C MET A 1 -5.60 18.24 -32.33
N LEU A 2 -6.87 17.82 -32.29
CA LEU A 2 -7.51 17.34 -31.04
C LEU A 2 -7.02 15.94 -30.67
N THR A 3 -6.71 15.72 -29.39
CA THR A 3 -6.40 14.40 -28.82
C THR A 3 -7.62 13.47 -28.88
N ALA A 4 -7.41 12.16 -28.75
CA ALA A 4 -8.51 11.19 -28.67
C ALA A 4 -9.50 11.52 -27.55
N SER A 5 -9.00 11.95 -26.38
CA SER A 5 -9.82 12.42 -25.25
C SER A 5 -10.64 13.66 -25.62
N GLY A 6 -10.01 14.64 -26.27
CA GLY A 6 -10.69 15.85 -26.71
C GLY A 6 -11.83 15.57 -27.71
N ARG A 7 -11.66 14.58 -28.60
CA ARG A 7 -12.73 14.13 -29.50
C ARG A 7 -13.88 13.45 -28.74
N SER A 8 -13.56 12.63 -27.74
CA SER A 8 -14.56 11.95 -26.89
C SER A 8 -15.36 12.92 -26.03
N ILE A 9 -14.75 14.02 -25.56
CA ILE A 9 -15.48 15.07 -24.82
C ILE A 9 -16.45 15.78 -25.76
N LEU A 10 -15.99 16.16 -26.96
CA LEU A 10 -16.83 16.89 -27.92
C LEU A 10 -18.00 16.07 -28.47
N SER A 11 -17.94 14.73 -28.40
CA SER A 11 -19.05 13.87 -28.81
C SER A 11 -20.16 13.75 -27.76
N LEU A 12 -19.95 14.21 -26.53
CA LEU A 12 -21.00 14.24 -25.50
C LEU A 12 -21.95 15.41 -25.78
N ALA A 13 -23.25 15.15 -25.85
CA ALA A 13 -24.24 16.19 -26.15
C ALA A 13 -24.46 17.16 -24.98
N ASP A 14 -24.43 16.64 -23.75
CA ASP A 14 -24.70 17.38 -22.52
C ASP A 14 -23.48 18.21 -22.03
N PRO A 15 -23.63 19.54 -21.85
CA PRO A 15 -22.59 20.38 -21.27
C PRO A 15 -22.07 19.90 -19.90
N VAL A 16 -22.95 19.37 -19.04
CA VAL A 16 -22.55 18.89 -17.70
C VAL A 16 -21.70 17.63 -17.83
N ALA A 17 -22.11 16.67 -18.66
CA ALA A 17 -21.31 15.49 -18.97
C ALA A 17 -19.92 15.84 -19.55
N ARG A 18 -19.84 16.85 -20.44
CA ARG A 18 -18.55 17.36 -20.94
C ARG A 18 -17.69 17.93 -19.82
N MET A 19 -18.28 18.70 -18.92
CA MET A 19 -17.59 19.29 -17.78
C MET A 19 -17.03 18.19 -16.87
N ARG A 20 -17.88 17.23 -16.47
CA ARG A 20 -17.47 16.09 -15.63
C ARG A 20 -16.32 15.30 -16.25
N ARG A 21 -16.40 15.01 -17.55
CA ARG A 21 -15.32 14.31 -18.25
C ARG A 21 -14.02 15.12 -18.31
N THR A 22 -14.12 16.42 -18.54
CA THR A 22 -12.96 17.32 -18.59
C THR A 22 -12.27 17.41 -17.23
N ILE A 23 -13.03 17.51 -16.15
CA ILE A 23 -12.50 17.49 -14.78
C ILE A 23 -11.79 16.16 -14.51
N PHE A 24 -12.40 15.03 -14.90
CA PHE A 24 -11.78 13.73 -14.74
C PHE A 24 -10.43 13.65 -15.45
N ASP A 25 -10.40 13.97 -16.75
CA ASP A 25 -9.17 13.97 -17.55
C ASP A 25 -8.09 14.90 -16.98
N TYR A 26 -8.48 16.08 -16.46
CA TYR A 26 -7.57 17.00 -15.77
C TYR A 26 -6.95 16.37 -14.53
N ILE A 27 -7.76 15.76 -13.66
CA ILE A 27 -7.28 15.08 -12.45
C ILE A 27 -6.36 13.90 -12.82
N GLU A 28 -6.69 13.17 -13.89
CA GLU A 28 -5.87 12.05 -14.37
C GLU A 28 -4.50 12.50 -14.90
N LEU A 29 -4.46 13.64 -15.57
CA LEU A 29 -3.26 14.22 -16.13
C LEU A 29 -2.36 14.83 -15.05
N VAL A 30 -2.94 15.65 -14.17
CA VAL A 30 -2.21 16.40 -13.15
C VAL A 30 -1.84 15.52 -11.96
N LYS A 31 -2.63 14.48 -11.67
CA LYS A 31 -2.48 13.59 -10.50
C LYS A 31 -2.24 14.39 -9.20
N PRO A 32 -3.17 15.28 -8.83
CA PRO A 32 -2.97 16.18 -7.71
C PRO A 32 -2.76 15.40 -6.41
N PRO A 33 -2.01 15.95 -5.42
CA PRO A 33 -1.64 15.23 -4.20
C PRO A 33 -2.82 14.62 -3.42
N TRP A 34 -3.96 15.32 -3.41
CA TRP A 34 -5.18 14.89 -2.73
C TRP A 34 -5.86 13.67 -3.40
N LEU A 35 -5.51 13.33 -4.65
CA LEU A 35 -6.11 12.20 -5.38
C LEU A 35 -5.94 10.88 -4.61
N SER A 36 -4.81 10.70 -3.94
CA SER A 36 -4.54 9.54 -3.08
C SER A 36 -5.57 9.35 -1.97
N SER A 37 -6.23 10.43 -1.53
CA SER A 37 -7.26 10.43 -0.47
C SER A 37 -8.68 10.25 -1.01
N ALA A 38 -8.87 10.19 -2.33
CA ALA A 38 -10.21 10.14 -2.92
C ALA A 38 -11.02 8.89 -2.54
N HIS A 39 -10.35 7.81 -2.16
CA HIS A 39 -10.98 6.59 -1.62
C HIS A 39 -11.77 6.83 -0.32
N ARG A 40 -11.54 7.95 0.37
CA ARG A 40 -12.26 8.34 1.60
C ARG A 40 -13.57 9.06 1.33
N GLY A 41 -13.92 9.27 0.06
CA GLY A 41 -15.18 9.86 -0.38
C GLY A 41 -15.09 11.36 -0.69
N ARG A 42 -16.15 11.85 -1.35
CA ARG A 42 -16.22 13.21 -1.92
C ARG A 42 -15.99 14.34 -0.92
N LEU A 43 -16.52 14.23 0.31
CA LEU A 43 -16.38 15.26 1.34
C LEU A 43 -14.93 15.47 1.76
N ASN A 44 -14.13 14.40 1.77
CA ASN A 44 -12.71 14.52 2.09
C ASN A 44 -11.99 15.35 1.03
N ILE A 45 -12.27 15.08 -0.25
CA ILE A 45 -11.64 15.76 -1.38
C ILE A 45 -12.01 17.23 -1.40
N THR A 46 -13.30 17.56 -1.22
CA THR A 46 -13.74 18.95 -1.29
C THR A 46 -12.99 19.82 -0.28
N MET A 47 -12.67 19.33 0.92
CA MET A 47 -11.90 20.06 1.93
C MET A 47 -10.50 20.49 1.50
N TYR A 48 -9.86 19.79 0.56
CA TYR A 48 -8.45 20.01 0.19
C TYR A 48 -8.21 20.51 -1.24
N VAL A 49 -9.21 20.46 -2.12
CA VAL A 49 -9.08 20.99 -3.48
C VAL A 49 -8.94 22.51 -3.49
N GLU A 50 -8.18 23.05 -4.44
CA GLU A 50 -8.12 24.51 -4.61
C GLU A 50 -9.51 25.12 -4.92
N PRO A 51 -9.76 26.38 -4.54
CA PRO A 51 -11.08 27.01 -4.71
C PRO A 51 -11.61 26.98 -6.14
N ALA A 52 -10.73 27.14 -7.15
CA ALA A 52 -11.11 27.09 -8.55
C ALA A 52 -11.65 25.71 -8.95
N LEU A 53 -10.94 24.63 -8.60
CA LEU A 53 -11.40 23.28 -8.89
C LEU A 53 -12.66 22.91 -8.10
N ARG A 54 -12.78 23.38 -6.85
CA ARG A 54 -14.01 23.21 -6.05
C ARG A 54 -15.21 23.83 -6.76
N GLN A 55 -15.07 25.06 -7.28
CA GLN A 55 -16.13 25.72 -8.02
C GLN A 55 -16.53 24.91 -9.26
N THR A 56 -15.55 24.45 -10.05
CA THR A 56 -15.84 23.62 -11.24
C THR A 56 -16.53 22.30 -10.89
N LEU A 57 -16.15 21.66 -9.77
CA LEU A 57 -16.83 20.46 -9.27
C LEU A 57 -18.29 20.75 -8.88
N HIS A 58 -18.56 21.91 -8.26
CA HIS A 58 -19.92 22.32 -7.90
C HIS A 58 -20.77 22.58 -9.16
N GLU A 59 -20.24 23.32 -10.14
CA GLU A 59 -20.92 23.60 -11.41
C GLU A 59 -21.20 22.34 -12.23
N ALA A 60 -20.34 21.34 -12.12
CA ALA A 60 -20.55 20.02 -12.71
C ALA A 60 -21.54 19.14 -11.91
N GLY A 61 -22.12 19.64 -10.82
CA GLY A 61 -22.99 18.86 -9.94
C GLY A 61 -22.30 17.68 -9.27
N LEU A 62 -20.97 17.72 -9.10
CA LEU A 62 -20.21 16.63 -8.48
C LEU A 62 -20.11 16.75 -6.95
N ILE A 63 -20.33 17.95 -6.39
CA ILE A 63 -20.32 18.14 -4.94
C ILE A 63 -21.63 17.64 -4.33
N ASP A 64 -22.75 18.19 -4.79
CA ASP A 64 -24.07 17.96 -4.19
C ASP A 64 -24.95 17.00 -5.00
N GLY A 65 -24.55 16.64 -6.23
CA GLY A 65 -25.32 15.74 -7.08
C GLY A 65 -25.32 14.30 -6.56
N GLU A 66 -26.47 13.65 -6.69
CA GLU A 66 -26.70 12.23 -6.36
C GLU A 66 -27.16 11.42 -7.57
N ASP A 67 -27.11 12.04 -8.76
CA ASP A 67 -27.38 11.35 -10.02
C ASP A 67 -26.34 10.25 -10.30
N ALA A 68 -26.73 9.29 -11.12
CA ALA A 68 -25.92 8.09 -11.39
C ALA A 68 -24.54 8.43 -11.96
N GLU A 69 -24.46 9.50 -12.75
CA GLU A 69 -23.23 9.96 -13.39
C GLU A 69 -22.28 10.64 -12.38
N ALA A 70 -22.81 11.38 -11.41
CA ALA A 70 -22.03 11.92 -10.30
C ALA A 70 -21.46 10.81 -9.41
N VAL A 71 -22.28 9.78 -9.11
CA VAL A 71 -21.83 8.60 -8.36
C VAL A 71 -20.74 7.85 -9.13
N ALA A 72 -20.96 7.57 -10.42
CA ALA A 72 -20.00 6.88 -11.27
C ALA A 72 -18.67 7.63 -11.39
N PHE A 73 -18.69 8.96 -11.43
CA PHE A 73 -17.48 9.78 -11.41
C PHE A 73 -16.66 9.54 -10.14
N TRP A 74 -17.28 9.59 -8.97
CA TRP A 74 -16.57 9.41 -7.70
C TRP A 74 -16.10 7.96 -7.49
N ASP A 75 -16.88 6.98 -7.94
CA ASP A 75 -16.49 5.57 -7.91
C ASP A 75 -15.25 5.31 -8.76
N ALA A 76 -15.21 5.86 -9.97
CA ALA A 76 -14.04 5.78 -10.85
C ALA A 76 -12.81 6.43 -10.21
N LEU A 77 -12.97 7.61 -9.60
CA LEU A 77 -11.89 8.31 -8.94
C LEU A 77 -11.37 7.54 -7.71
N SER A 78 -12.28 6.97 -6.92
CA SER A 78 -11.99 6.13 -5.75
C SER A 78 -11.25 4.84 -6.14
N ALA A 79 -11.70 4.17 -7.22
CA ALA A 79 -11.00 3.01 -7.78
C ALA A 79 -9.56 3.35 -8.18
N LYS A 80 -9.35 4.50 -8.84
CA LYS A 80 -8.02 4.95 -9.23
C LYS A 80 -7.13 5.29 -8.04
N ALA A 81 -7.67 5.97 -7.03
CA ALA A 81 -6.95 6.29 -5.81
C ALA A 81 -6.50 5.04 -5.05
N ARG A 82 -7.33 4.00 -5.01
CA ARG A 82 -6.96 2.69 -4.46
C ARG A 82 -5.79 2.08 -5.22
N GLY A 83 -5.86 2.04 -6.56
CA GLY A 83 -4.76 1.54 -7.39
C GLY A 83 -3.43 2.28 -7.16
N LEU A 84 -3.45 3.61 -7.02
CA LEU A 84 -2.25 4.39 -6.70
C LEU A 84 -1.67 4.05 -5.33
N ARG A 85 -2.53 3.83 -4.33
CA ARG A 85 -2.12 3.46 -2.97
C ARG A 85 -1.53 2.05 -2.95
N ASP A 86 -2.11 1.11 -3.69
CA ASP A 86 -1.62 -0.26 -3.77
C ASP A 86 -0.28 -0.34 -4.51
N ASP A 87 -0.10 0.43 -5.60
CA ASP A 87 1.19 0.58 -6.28
C ASP A 87 2.26 1.18 -5.35
N LEU A 88 1.92 2.21 -4.56
CA LEU A 88 2.84 2.78 -3.60
C LEU A 88 3.24 1.76 -2.52
N LYS A 89 2.27 1.03 -1.96
CA LYS A 89 2.53 -0.03 -0.98
C LYS A 89 3.46 -1.10 -1.55
N LEU A 90 3.19 -1.56 -2.78
CA LEU A 90 4.03 -2.54 -3.46
C LEU A 90 5.46 -2.02 -3.62
N ARG A 91 5.63 -0.80 -4.12
CA ARG A 91 6.96 -0.17 -4.27
C ARG A 91 7.70 -0.05 -2.93
N THR A 92 7.01 0.39 -1.88
CA THR A 92 7.55 0.48 -0.52
C THR A 92 8.00 -0.90 -0.01
N GLY A 93 7.19 -1.95 -0.21
CA GLY A 93 7.54 -3.34 0.11
C GLY A 93 8.81 -3.79 -0.61
N ARG A 94 8.86 -3.60 -1.94
CA ARG A 94 10.03 -3.98 -2.76
C ARG A 94 11.32 -3.27 -2.35
N VAL A 95 11.24 -2.02 -1.86
CA VAL A 95 12.42 -1.34 -1.31
C VAL A 95 12.90 -2.02 -0.03
N GLY A 96 11.99 -2.34 0.90
CA GLY A 96 12.33 -3.08 2.12
C GLY A 96 12.93 -4.46 1.84
N GLU A 97 12.41 -5.17 0.84
CA GLU A 97 12.92 -6.48 0.43
C GLU A 97 14.36 -6.39 -0.12
N ARG A 98 14.64 -5.38 -0.97
CA ARG A 98 16.01 -5.13 -1.47
C ARG A 98 17.00 -4.84 -0.34
N LEU A 99 16.61 -3.95 0.57
CA LEU A 99 17.45 -3.60 1.72
C LEU A 99 17.69 -4.82 2.63
N THR A 100 16.71 -5.72 2.74
CA THR A 100 16.86 -6.99 3.45
C THR A 100 17.88 -7.90 2.76
N ILE A 101 17.81 -8.06 1.43
CA ILE A 101 18.79 -8.85 0.67
C ILE A 101 20.21 -8.31 0.87
N GLU A 102 20.39 -6.99 0.79
CA GLU A 102 21.69 -6.33 1.01
C GLU A 102 22.20 -6.58 2.44
N ARG A 103 21.35 -6.30 3.44
CA ARG A 103 21.69 -6.48 4.86
C ARG A 103 22.08 -7.91 5.20
N GLU A 104 21.34 -8.89 4.68
CA GLU A 104 21.58 -10.30 4.95
C GLU A 104 22.83 -10.82 4.25
N ARG A 105 23.12 -10.31 3.04
CA ARG A 105 24.39 -10.59 2.36
C ARG A 105 25.58 -10.08 3.17
N GLU A 106 25.48 -8.87 3.73
CA GLU A 106 26.51 -8.31 4.60
C GLU A 106 26.64 -9.10 5.92
N ARG A 107 25.52 -9.50 6.52
CA ARG A 107 25.48 -10.21 7.82
C ARG A 107 26.09 -11.60 7.75
N THR A 108 25.81 -12.33 6.67
CA THR A 108 26.10 -13.78 6.57
C THR A 108 27.25 -14.09 5.62
N GLY A 109 27.58 -13.16 4.70
CA GLY A 109 28.48 -13.42 3.59
C GLY A 109 27.89 -14.33 2.50
N GLN A 110 26.65 -14.80 2.66
CA GLN A 110 25.95 -15.65 1.71
C GLN A 110 25.00 -14.83 0.83
N ALA A 111 24.61 -15.38 -0.32
CA ALA A 111 23.61 -14.75 -1.18
C ALA A 111 22.19 -15.21 -0.75
N PRO A 112 21.37 -14.34 -0.14
CA PRO A 112 19.99 -14.69 0.19
C PRO A 112 19.12 -14.79 -1.07
N GLU A 113 18.08 -15.62 -1.03
CA GLU A 113 17.11 -15.79 -2.11
C GLU A 113 15.93 -14.85 -1.91
N TRP A 114 15.58 -14.08 -2.93
CA TRP A 114 14.37 -13.26 -2.93
C TRP A 114 13.18 -14.11 -3.38
N LYS A 115 12.32 -14.54 -2.45
CA LYS A 115 11.21 -15.46 -2.74
C LYS A 115 9.98 -14.77 -3.29
N SER A 116 9.59 -13.63 -2.72
CA SER A 116 8.34 -12.94 -3.11
C SER A 116 8.34 -12.31 -4.51
N ILE A 117 9.45 -12.36 -5.25
CA ILE A 117 9.44 -12.05 -6.70
C ILE A 117 9.00 -13.24 -7.56
N TYR A 118 9.12 -14.46 -7.03
CA TYR A 118 8.80 -15.69 -7.75
C TYR A 118 7.41 -16.23 -7.38
N SER A 119 7.05 -16.15 -6.09
CA SER A 119 5.76 -16.67 -5.61
C SER A 119 5.41 -16.12 -4.23
N ASP A 120 4.15 -15.71 -4.06
CA ASP A 120 3.58 -15.40 -2.74
C ASP A 120 3.19 -16.67 -1.95
N ALA A 121 3.26 -17.85 -2.59
CA ALA A 121 2.84 -19.12 -1.98
C ALA A 121 3.80 -19.64 -0.90
N ASP A 122 5.06 -19.21 -0.92
CA ASP A 122 6.07 -19.63 0.05
C ASP A 122 5.83 -18.99 1.45
N GLY A 123 5.10 -17.88 1.49
CA GLY A 123 4.66 -17.19 2.71
C GLY A 123 5.78 -16.56 3.54
N PHE A 124 6.86 -16.17 2.87
CA PHE A 124 7.91 -15.27 3.34
C PHE A 124 8.60 -14.61 2.15
N ASP A 125 9.23 -13.45 2.38
CA ASP A 125 9.82 -12.64 1.32
C ASP A 125 11.24 -13.05 0.93
N VAL A 126 12.06 -13.40 1.93
CA VAL A 126 13.49 -13.68 1.75
C VAL A 126 13.90 -14.96 2.48
N LEU A 127 14.70 -15.80 1.79
CA LEU A 127 15.39 -16.94 2.39
C LEU A 127 16.86 -16.59 2.60
N SER A 128 17.29 -16.60 3.85
CA SER A 128 18.68 -16.37 4.26
C SER A 128 19.19 -17.60 5.05
N VAL A 129 20.31 -17.42 5.76
CA VAL A 129 20.86 -18.38 6.72
C VAL A 129 20.91 -17.78 8.12
N VAL A 130 20.94 -18.63 9.15
CA VAL A 130 20.92 -18.19 10.56
C VAL A 130 22.08 -17.26 10.85
N ASP A 131 23.30 -17.60 10.45
CA ASP A 131 24.46 -16.69 10.48
C ASP A 131 25.59 -17.16 9.53
N ALA A 132 26.79 -16.58 9.65
CA ALA A 132 27.93 -16.89 8.79
C ALA A 132 28.51 -18.30 9.00
N THR A 133 28.25 -18.94 10.14
CA THR A 133 28.75 -20.28 10.50
C THR A 133 27.62 -21.31 10.55
N ASP A 134 26.42 -20.92 10.97
CA ASP A 134 25.19 -21.73 10.90
C ASP A 134 24.43 -21.45 9.60
N LEU A 135 24.63 -22.35 8.63
CA LEU A 135 24.00 -22.29 7.31
C LEU A 135 22.56 -22.84 7.29
N SER A 136 21.97 -23.10 8.46
CA SER A 136 20.55 -23.45 8.58
C SER A 136 19.69 -22.34 7.96
N ARG A 137 18.62 -22.72 7.28
CA ARG A 137 17.74 -21.77 6.59
C ARG A 137 17.00 -20.86 7.57
N LEU A 138 17.03 -19.57 7.27
CA LEU A 138 16.29 -18.53 7.98
C LEU A 138 15.27 -17.89 7.03
N ARG A 139 13.99 -17.95 7.38
CA ARG A 139 12.91 -17.31 6.62
C ARG A 139 12.69 -15.91 7.15
N ILE A 140 12.49 -14.94 6.26
CA ILE A 140 12.36 -13.54 6.62
C ILE A 140 11.13 -12.98 5.93
N GLU A 141 10.19 -12.48 6.73
CA GLU A 141 9.08 -11.64 6.28
C GLU A 141 9.49 -10.18 6.36
N VAL A 142 9.21 -9.41 5.31
CA VAL A 142 9.65 -8.03 5.20
C VAL A 142 8.43 -7.11 5.20
N LYS A 143 8.38 -6.19 6.17
CA LYS A 143 7.35 -5.14 6.22
C LYS A 143 8.03 -3.78 6.20
N ALA A 144 7.53 -2.87 5.37
CA ALA A 144 8.12 -1.55 5.20
C ALA A 144 7.09 -0.42 5.29
N THR A 145 7.51 0.71 5.84
CA THR A 145 6.71 1.94 5.94
C THR A 145 7.57 3.15 5.60
N THR A 146 6.97 4.17 4.98
CA THR A 146 7.60 5.51 4.83
C THR A 146 7.20 6.46 5.95
N ASP A 147 6.21 6.10 6.76
CA ASP A 147 5.75 6.88 7.91
C ASP A 147 6.51 6.46 9.16
N ARG A 148 7.31 7.40 9.70
CA ARG A 148 8.14 7.18 10.90
C ARG A 148 7.36 7.19 12.20
N GLU A 149 6.34 8.03 12.28
CA GLU A 149 5.62 8.31 13.54
C GLU A 149 4.40 7.41 13.70
N ARG A 150 3.72 7.10 12.59
CA ARG A 150 2.46 6.35 12.58
C ARG A 150 2.53 5.09 11.74
N GLY A 151 3.74 4.67 11.37
CA GLY A 151 3.96 3.45 10.61
C GLY A 151 3.36 2.23 11.30
N SER A 152 2.60 1.45 10.53
CA SER A 152 2.01 0.19 10.96
C SER A 152 2.16 -0.85 9.86
N PHE A 153 2.25 -2.12 10.24
CA PHE A 153 2.25 -3.23 9.30
C PHE A 153 1.10 -4.17 9.60
N HIS A 154 0.72 -4.94 8.58
CA HIS A 154 -0.25 -6.00 8.75
C HIS A 154 0.46 -7.34 8.81
N VAL A 155 0.01 -8.23 9.69
CA VAL A 155 0.31 -9.65 9.66
C VAL A 155 -0.96 -10.39 9.28
N THR A 156 -0.92 -11.20 8.23
CA THR A 156 -2.07 -12.02 7.81
C THR A 156 -2.09 -13.37 8.53
N ALA A 157 -3.25 -14.03 8.55
CA ALA A 157 -3.38 -15.37 9.11
C ALA A 157 -2.45 -16.39 8.43
N ASN A 158 -2.24 -16.24 7.11
CA ASN A 158 -1.32 -17.10 6.37
C ASN A 158 0.14 -16.85 6.76
N GLU A 159 0.59 -15.59 6.77
CA GLU A 159 1.95 -15.21 7.20
C GLU A 159 2.24 -15.73 8.61
N TRP A 160 1.28 -15.57 9.53
CA TRP A 160 1.42 -16.06 10.90
C TRP A 160 1.53 -17.59 10.97
N ALA A 161 0.72 -18.32 10.20
CA ALA A 161 0.80 -19.78 10.15
C ALA A 161 2.17 -20.26 9.65
N GLN A 162 2.77 -19.55 8.69
CA GLN A 162 4.12 -19.83 8.21
C GLN A 162 5.18 -19.50 9.25
N ALA A 163 5.05 -18.37 9.94
CA ALA A 163 5.98 -17.97 10.99
C ALA A 163 6.11 -19.00 12.12
N VAL A 164 5.01 -19.66 12.50
CA VAL A 164 4.97 -20.65 13.59
C VAL A 164 5.17 -22.11 13.14
N SER A 165 5.48 -22.36 11.87
CA SER A 165 5.60 -23.71 11.30
C SER A 165 6.87 -24.49 11.70
N GLY A 166 7.66 -23.98 12.63
CA GLY A 166 8.77 -24.71 13.27
C GLY A 166 10.16 -24.54 12.65
N GLN A 167 10.29 -23.81 11.53
CA GLN A 167 11.59 -23.37 11.02
C GLN A 167 11.88 -21.93 11.48
N PRO A 168 13.16 -21.54 11.62
CA PRO A 168 13.54 -20.17 11.96
C PRO A 168 12.84 -19.15 11.06
N TYR A 169 12.22 -18.16 11.69
CA TYR A 169 11.45 -17.12 11.04
C TYR A 169 11.65 -15.81 11.79
N ILE A 170 11.88 -14.72 11.08
CA ILE A 170 11.99 -13.38 11.65
C ILE A 170 11.25 -12.37 10.76
N PHE A 171 10.95 -11.22 11.34
CA PHE A 171 10.40 -10.09 10.63
C PHE A 171 11.48 -9.01 10.50
N HIS A 172 11.69 -8.53 9.29
CA HIS A 172 12.46 -7.31 9.03
C HIS A 172 11.48 -6.14 8.85
N LEU A 173 11.48 -5.24 9.82
CA LEU A 173 10.64 -4.05 9.81
C LEU A 173 11.47 -2.83 9.40
N TRP A 174 11.21 -2.33 8.20
CA TRP A 174 11.91 -1.17 7.64
C TRP A 174 11.11 0.12 7.77
N VAL A 175 11.70 1.14 8.36
CA VAL A 175 11.21 2.53 8.32
C VAL A 175 12.06 3.30 7.31
N LEU A 176 11.47 3.61 6.16
CA LEU A 176 12.11 4.21 4.98
C LEU A 176 11.99 5.75 4.96
N SER A 177 11.91 6.38 6.13
CA SER A 177 11.75 7.83 6.26
C SER A 177 13.11 8.55 6.24
N GLY A 178 13.30 9.48 5.32
CA GLY A 178 14.54 10.28 5.23
C GLY A 178 15.68 9.54 4.52
N GLU A 179 16.92 10.01 4.73
CA GLU A 179 18.10 9.50 4.01
C GLU A 179 18.62 8.16 4.55
N ASN A 180 18.31 7.83 5.82
CA ASN A 180 18.82 6.64 6.49
C ASN A 180 17.66 5.72 6.91
N PRO A 181 17.40 4.63 6.14
CA PRO A 181 16.43 3.62 6.53
C PRO A 181 16.78 2.97 7.88
N ILE A 182 15.77 2.71 8.70
CA ILE A 182 15.94 2.04 10.00
C ILE A 182 15.39 0.62 9.89
N LEU A 183 16.21 -0.38 10.21
CA LEU A 183 15.79 -1.78 10.33
C LEU A 183 15.57 -2.15 11.80
N ARG A 184 14.42 -2.76 12.08
CA ARG A 184 14.18 -3.51 13.31
C ARG A 184 14.04 -4.98 12.96
N VAL A 185 14.83 -5.84 13.61
CA VAL A 185 14.76 -7.29 13.45
C VAL A 185 13.95 -7.84 14.62
N VAL A 186 12.82 -8.48 14.30
CA VAL A 186 11.82 -8.87 15.29
C VAL A 186 11.56 -10.37 15.22
N ASN A 187 11.57 -11.04 16.36
CA ASN A 187 11.32 -12.48 16.42
C ASN A 187 9.83 -12.78 16.46
N VAL A 188 9.47 -14.02 16.10
CA VAL A 188 8.07 -14.50 16.17
C VAL A 188 7.49 -14.33 17.59
N ASP A 189 8.29 -14.54 18.62
CA ASP A 189 7.85 -14.41 20.01
C ASP A 189 7.50 -12.97 20.42
N ASP A 190 8.12 -11.97 19.77
CA ASP A 190 7.79 -10.56 19.98
C ASP A 190 6.48 -10.18 19.27
N ILE A 191 6.18 -10.78 18.11
CA ILE A 191 4.93 -10.57 17.36
C ILE A 191 3.74 -11.28 18.03
N LYS A 192 3.98 -12.46 18.60
CA LYS A 192 2.96 -13.37 19.16
C LYS A 192 1.92 -12.72 20.08
N PRO A 193 2.27 -11.81 21.01
CA PRO A 193 1.30 -11.18 21.91
C PRO A 193 0.29 -10.28 21.19
N HIS A 194 0.61 -9.87 19.95
CA HIS A 194 -0.24 -8.97 19.15
C HIS A 194 -1.15 -9.72 18.20
N VAL A 195 -0.98 -11.03 18.00
CA VAL A 195 -1.75 -11.82 17.03
C VAL A 195 -3.05 -12.32 17.66
N PRO A 196 -4.22 -12.06 17.04
CA PRO A 196 -5.51 -12.53 17.54
C PRO A 196 -5.64 -14.05 17.55
N LYS A 197 -6.61 -14.54 18.34
CA LYS A 197 -7.07 -15.92 18.28
C LYS A 197 -8.46 -15.95 17.66
N ASN A 198 -8.74 -16.99 16.88
CA ASN A 198 -10.09 -17.27 16.38
C ASN A 198 -11.06 -17.48 17.56
N PHE A 199 -12.32 -17.08 17.38
CA PHE A 199 -13.35 -17.21 18.40
C PHE A 199 -14.68 -17.66 17.79
N GLY A 200 -15.26 -18.74 18.34
CA GLY A 200 -16.46 -19.36 17.79
C GLY A 200 -16.23 -19.86 16.36
N ALA A 201 -17.14 -19.50 15.44
CA ALA A 201 -17.01 -19.78 14.01
C ALA A 201 -16.23 -18.69 13.25
N GLY A 202 -15.80 -17.62 13.92
CA GLY A 202 -15.08 -16.51 13.31
C GLY A 202 -13.59 -16.83 13.13
N LEU A 203 -13.06 -16.47 11.96
CA LEU A 203 -11.63 -16.52 11.67
C LEU A 203 -11.09 -15.09 11.57
N TRP A 204 -9.93 -14.82 12.17
CA TRP A 204 -9.22 -13.57 11.92
C TRP A 204 -8.47 -13.68 10.59
N GLU A 205 -8.42 -12.58 9.84
CA GLU A 205 -7.76 -12.54 8.53
C GLU A 205 -6.43 -11.79 8.58
N SER A 206 -6.41 -10.65 9.27
CA SER A 206 -5.20 -9.85 9.49
C SER A 206 -5.26 -9.08 10.80
N VAL A 207 -4.09 -8.69 11.31
CA VAL A 207 -3.93 -7.75 12.41
C VAL A 207 -3.00 -6.62 12.00
N CYS A 208 -3.31 -5.40 12.42
CA CYS A 208 -2.47 -4.22 12.20
C CYS A 208 -1.67 -3.91 13.48
N ILE A 209 -0.34 -3.84 13.35
CA ILE A 209 0.58 -3.65 14.48
C ILE A 209 1.44 -2.40 14.20
N PRO A 210 1.53 -1.45 15.14
CA PRO A 210 2.42 -0.30 15.01
C PRO A 210 3.91 -0.70 15.05
N PHE A 211 4.74 -0.02 14.26
CA PHE A 211 6.20 -0.26 14.23
C PHE A 211 6.89 0.11 15.55
N ASP A 212 6.36 1.10 16.29
CA ASP A 212 6.94 1.62 17.53
C ASP A 212 6.87 0.66 18.73
N ARG A 213 6.18 -0.47 18.57
CA ARG A 213 6.09 -1.53 19.59
C ARG A 213 7.34 -2.41 19.67
N PHE A 214 8.19 -2.35 18.66
CA PHE A 214 9.41 -3.15 18.59
C PHE A 214 10.62 -2.24 18.73
N PRO A 215 11.69 -2.68 19.42
CA PRO A 215 12.92 -1.91 19.57
C PRO A 215 13.62 -1.66 18.23
#